data_AF-M1PAX4-F1
#
_entry.id   AF-M1PAX4-F1
#
_cell.length_a   1.000
_cell.length_b   1.000
_cell.length_c   1.000
_cell.angle_alpha   90.00
_cell.angle_beta   90.00
_cell.angle_gamma   90.00
#
_symmetry.space_group_name_H-M   'P 1'
#
loop_
_entity.id
_entity.type
_entity.pdbx_description
1 polymer ?
#
loop_
_entity_poly.entity_id
_entity_poly.type
_entity_poly.pdbx_seq_one_letter_code
_entity_poly.pdbx_strand_id
1 'polypeptide(L)' 'MGEKIKTLSKGKLINTVFEIELNHPNISGYEEVVHIQSDSFRLEIKKNDYIRYALAILLAEENLRNLKGIK' A
#
# COMPACT_ATOMS: atom_id res chain seq x y z
N MET A 1 -18.54 2.25 1.11
CA MET A 1 -17.65 1.08 0.85
C MET A 1 -17.29 1.15 -0.61
N GLY A 2 -16.03 1.28 -1.01
CA GLY A 2 -15.66 1.24 -2.43
C GLY A 2 -15.72 -0.18 -3.01
N GLU A 3 -15.77 -0.28 -4.33
CA GLU A 3 -15.68 -1.54 -5.05
C GLU A 3 -14.21 -1.93 -5.24
N LYS A 4 -13.86 -3.16 -4.83
CA LYS A 4 -12.51 -3.72 -5.05
C LYS A 4 -12.31 -3.98 -6.53
N ILE A 5 -11.36 -3.25 -7.13
CA ILE A 5 -10.96 -3.46 -8.53
C ILE A 5 -10.05 -4.70 -8.59
N LYS A 6 -9.00 -4.74 -7.77
CA LYS A 6 -8.05 -5.86 -7.72
C LYS A 6 -7.18 -5.87 -6.47
N THR A 7 -6.67 -7.05 -6.10
CA THR A 7 -5.55 -7.18 -5.16
C THR A 7 -4.23 -6.89 -5.90
N LEU A 8 -3.45 -5.93 -5.40
CA LEU A 8 -2.13 -5.56 -5.91
C LEU A 8 -1.04 -6.48 -5.35
N SER A 9 -1.15 -6.84 -4.07
CA SER A 9 -0.20 -7.72 -3.40
C SER A 9 -0.85 -8.36 -2.18
N LYS A 10 -0.32 -9.52 -1.77
CA LYS A 10 -0.72 -10.24 -0.57
C LYS A 10 0.52 -10.72 0.15
N GLY A 11 0.56 -10.51 1.46
CA GLY A 11 1.70 -10.88 2.30
C GLY A 11 1.26 -11.31 3.68
N LYS A 12 2.15 -11.98 4.40
CA LYS A 12 1.95 -12.33 5.81
C LYS A 12 2.96 -11.55 6.65
N LEU A 13 2.46 -10.81 7.63
CA LEU A 13 3.29 -10.16 8.64
C LEU A 13 2.98 -10.79 9.99
N ILE A 14 4.00 -11.42 10.60
CA ILE A 14 3.88 -12.21 11.83
C ILE A 14 2.86 -13.34 11.63
N ASN A 15 1.61 -13.17 12.08
CA ASN A 15 0.52 -14.13 11.96
C ASN A 15 -0.72 -13.56 11.26
N THR A 16 -0.62 -12.35 10.71
CA THR A 16 -1.72 -11.68 10.05
C THR A 16 -1.46 -11.58 8.56
N VAL A 17 -2.47 -11.93 7.77
CA VAL A 17 -2.45 -11.76 6.32
C VAL A 17 -2.88 -10.34 6.00
N PHE A 18 -2.08 -9.65 5.21
CA PHE A 18 -2.39 -8.34 4.68
C PHE A 18 -2.59 -8.44 3.16
N GLU A 19 -3.63 -7.78 2.67
CA GLU A 19 -3.89 -7.56 1.26
C GLU A 19 -3.77 -6.07 0.97
N ILE A 20 -3.03 -5.75 -0.09
CA ILE A 20 -2.99 -4.40 -0.67
C ILE A 20 -3.92 -4.43 -1.87
N GLU A 21 -4.90 -3.55 -1.89
CA GLU A 21 -5.98 -3.58 -2.86
C GLU A 21 -6.20 -2.21 -3.50
N LEU A 22 -6.45 -2.22 -4.81
CA LEU A 22 -6.93 -1.04 -5.52
C LEU A 22 -8.46 -1.05 -5.50
N ASN A 23 -9.05 0.05 -5.04
CA ASN A 23 -10.48 0.20 -4.86
C ASN A 23 -10.98 1.47 -5.57
N HIS A 24 -12.19 1.40 -6.13
CA HIS A 24 -12.91 2.58 -6.60
C HIS A 24 -13.91 3.02 -5.54
N PRO A 25 -13.91 4.28 -5.09
CA PRO A 25 -14.94 4.76 -4.17
C PRO A 25 -16.34 4.66 -4.79
N ASN A 26 -17.36 4.33 -4.00
CA ASN A 26 -18.76 4.30 -4.48
C ASN A 26 -19.36 5.68 -4.81
N ILE A 27 -18.56 6.74 -4.71
CA ILE A 27 -18.96 8.09 -5.04
C ILE A 27 -18.35 8.43 -6.39
N SER A 28 -19.23 8.66 -7.38
CA SER A 28 -18.80 9.03 -8.74
C SER A 28 -17.94 10.30 -8.71
N GLY A 29 -16.87 10.30 -9.50
CA GLY A 29 -15.93 11.42 -9.62
C GLY A 29 -14.78 11.42 -8.61
N TYR A 30 -14.72 10.44 -7.70
CA TYR A 30 -13.58 10.28 -6.79
C TYR A 30 -12.49 9.40 -7.40
N GLU A 31 -11.24 9.75 -7.13
CA GLU A 31 -10.08 8.98 -7.56
C GLU A 31 -10.02 7.62 -6.84
N GLU A 32 -9.39 6.66 -7.51
CA GLU A 32 -9.09 5.36 -6.91
C GLU A 32 -8.27 5.50 -5.62
N VAL A 33 -8.53 4.60 -4.68
CA VAL A 33 -7.83 4.53 -3.38
C VAL A 33 -7.18 3.16 -3.23
N VAL A 34 -6.08 3.13 -2.47
CA VAL A 34 -5.41 1.89 -2.08
C VAL A 34 -5.82 1.55 -0.66
N HIS A 35 -6.27 0.32 -0.44
CA HIS A 35 -6.51 -0.23 0.88
C HIS A 35 -5.38 -1.16 1.25
N ILE A 36 -4.78 -0.95 2.42
CA ILE A 36 -3.92 -1.93 3.08
C ILE A 36 -4.77 -2.54 4.19
N GLN A 37 -5.17 -3.79 4.02
CA GLN A 37 -6.16 -4.40 4.90
C GLN A 37 -5.76 -5.79 5.41
N SER A 38 -6.23 -6.10 6.60
CA SER A 38 -6.24 -7.43 7.21
C SER A 38 -7.61 -7.66 7.86
N ASP A 39 -7.77 -8.81 8.50
CA ASP A 39 -9.02 -9.18 9.19
C ASP A 39 -9.44 -8.17 10.28
N SER A 40 -8.48 -7.44 10.88
CA SER A 40 -8.72 -6.53 12.00
C SER A 40 -8.33 -5.08 11.74
N PHE A 41 -7.77 -4.77 10.57
CA PHE A 41 -7.23 -3.44 10.28
C PHE A 41 -7.46 -3.06 8.81
N ARG A 42 -7.80 -1.79 8.57
CA ARG A 42 -7.86 -1.22 7.22
C ARG A 42 -7.31 0.19 7.24
N LEU A 43 -6.36 0.44 6.35
CA LEU A 43 -5.86 1.77 6.04
C LEU A 43 -6.23 2.13 4.61
N GLU A 44 -6.95 3.23 4.44
CA GLU A 44 -7.27 3.80 3.13
C GLU A 44 -6.31 4.95 2.81
N ILE A 45 -5.72 4.91 1.62
CA ILE A 45 -4.74 5.90 1.15
C ILE A 45 -5.11 6.32 -0.26
N LYS A 46 -5.03 7.61 -0.58
CA LYS A 46 -5.15 8.07 -1.97
C LYS A 46 -4.06 7.41 -2.82
N LYS A 47 -4.40 6.99 -4.05
CA LYS A 47 -3.45 6.32 -4.95
C LYS A 47 -2.16 7.12 -5.16
N ASN A 48 -2.27 8.44 -5.34
CA ASN A 48 -1.11 9.32 -5.53
C ASN A 48 -0.18 9.36 -4.30
N ASP A 49 -0.74 9.37 -3.09
CA ASP A 49 0.04 9.38 -1.86
C ASP A 49 0.68 8.01 -1.60
N TYR A 50 -0.04 6.92 -1.89
CA TYR A 50 0.51 5.57 -1.83
C TYR A 50 1.76 5.41 -2.71
N ILE A 51 1.71 5.89 -3.96
CA ILE A 51 2.87 5.86 -4.87
C ILE A 51 4.03 6.68 -4.30
N ARG A 52 3.76 7.88 -3.79
CA ARG A 52 4.80 8.73 -3.16
C ARG A 52 5.47 8.04 -1.97
N TYR A 53 4.69 7.41 -1.09
CA TYR A 53 5.23 6.66 0.04
C TYR A 53 6.04 5.45 -0.40
N ALA A 54 5.55 4.69 -1.38
CA ALA A 54 6.28 3.54 -1.91
C ALA A 54 7.65 3.97 -2.46
N LEU A 55 7.71 5.03 -3.26
CA LEU A 55 8.97 5.56 -3.80
C LEU A 55 9.90 6.06 -2.68
N ALA A 56 9.36 6.77 -1.68
CA ALA A 56 10.16 7.26 -0.55
C ALA A 56 10.76 6.11 0.29
N ILE A 57 9.99 5.03 0.51
CA ILE A 57 10.46 3.84 1.22
C ILE A 57 11.59 3.15 0.46
N LEU A 58 11.46 3.00 -0.86
CA LEU A 58 12.51 2.39 -1.69
C LEU A 58 13.82 3.20 -1.64
N LEU A 59 13.73 4.53 -1.76
CA LEU A 59 14.90 5.39 -1.63
C LEU A 59 15.51 5.34 -0.22
N ALA A 60 14.68 5.28 0.82
CA ALA A 60 15.16 5.13 2.19
C ALA A 60 15.88 3.79 2.41
N GLU A 61 15.39 2.70 1.81
CA GLU A 61 16.05 1.39 1.84
C GLU A 61 17.42 1.45 1.16
N GLU A 62 17.51 2.03 -0.03
CA GLU A 62 18.77 2.20 -0.76
C GLU A 62 19.79 3.01 0.06
N ASN A 63 19.35 4.15 0.62
CA ASN A 63 20.19 4.97 1.48
C ASN A 63 20.69 4.21 2.71
N LEU A 64 19.83 3.40 3.35
CA LEU A 64 20.21 2.57 4.49
C LEU A 64 21.24 1.49 4.10
N ARG A 65 21.08 0.85 2.95
CA ARG A 65 22.03 -0.12 2.40
C ARG A 65 23.41 0.51 2.17
N ASN A 66 23.42 1.69 1.53
CA ASN A 66 24.63 2.47 1.29
C ASN A 66 25.34 2.85 2.60
N LEU A 67 24.61 3.34 3.60
CA LEU A 67 25.16 3.68 4.92
C LEU A 67 25.77 2.47 5.65
N LYS A 68 25.21 1.27 5.44
CA LYS A 68 25.72 0.02 6.00
C LYS A 68 26.83 -0.62 5.16
N GLY A 69 27.19 -0.05 4.01
CA GLY A 69 28.15 -0.63 3.07
C GLY A 69 27.68 -1.96 2.45
N ILE A 70 26.36 -2.20 2.44
CA ILE A 70 25.76 -3.42 1.86
C ILE A 70 25.36 -3.08 0.42
N LYS A 71 25.98 -3.74 -0.56
CA LYS A 71 25.58 -3.66 -1.97
C LYS A 71 24.28 -4.41 -2.22
#